data_AF-A0A8J7XKP0-F1
#
_entry.id   AF-A0A8J7XKP0-F1
#
_cell.length_a   1.000
_cell.length_b   1.000
_cell.length_c   1.000
_cell.angle_alpha   90.00
_cell.angle_beta   90.00
_cell.angle_gamma   90.00
#
_symmetry.space_group_name_H-M   'P 1'
#
loop_
_entity.id
_entity.type
_entity.pdbx_description
1 polymer ?
#
loop_
_entity_poly.entity_id
_entity_poly.type
_entity_poly.pdbx_seq_one_letter_code
_entity_poly.pdbx_strand_id
1 'polypeptide(L)'
;VVETKWLCNYGKGGVEVLANIEEGGWIRVEILDQYGRVIPGWEAEKCHFREGEGGRLSFFWGPDELVGRTGQISDQNGRIGNVIKLRFLLNRATLYGFQAGDEGAMPPYR
;
A
#
# COMPACT_ATOMS: atom_id res chain seq x y z
N VAL A 1 3.70 8.05 -13.73
CA VAL A 1 3.36 6.65 -14.11
C VAL A 1 2.35 6.12 -13.11
N VAL A 2 1.41 5.27 -13.56
CA VAL A 2 0.46 4.60 -12.67
C VAL A 2 0.61 3.10 -12.83
N GLU A 3 0.86 2.41 -11.71
CA GLU A 3 0.93 0.95 -11.68
C GLU A 3 -0.17 0.38 -10.79
N THR A 4 -0.74 -0.77 -11.16
CA THR A 4 -1.76 -1.43 -10.35
C THR A 4 -1.52 -2.91 -10.20
N LYS A 5 -1.75 -3.45 -8.99
CA LYS A 5 -1.56 -4.87 -8.66
C LYS A 5 -2.66 -5.36 -7.74
N TRP A 6 -3.23 -6.52 -8.07
CA TRP A 6 -4.15 -7.25 -7.22
C TRP A 6 -3.38 -8.13 -6.23
N LEU A 7 -3.79 -8.12 -4.98
CA LEU A 7 -3.10 -8.84 -3.91
C LEU A 7 -4.10 -9.51 -3.00
N CYS A 8 -3.81 -10.76 -2.64
CA CYS A 8 -4.40 -11.37 -1.48
C CYS A 8 -3.61 -10.90 -0.24
N ASN A 9 -4.24 -10.12 0.64
CA ASN A 9 -3.59 -9.71 1.89
C ASN A 9 -3.84 -10.79 2.95
N TYR A 10 -2.77 -11.50 3.34
CA TYR A 10 -2.83 -12.66 4.23
C TYR A 10 -2.62 -12.33 5.73
N GLY A 11 -2.54 -11.05 6.12
CA GLY A 11 -2.13 -10.70 7.49
C GLY A 11 -2.53 -9.32 7.99
N LYS A 12 -1.95 -8.92 9.13
CA LYS A 12 -2.16 -7.62 9.79
C LYS A 12 -1.16 -6.54 9.36
N GLY A 13 -0.24 -6.88 8.46
CA GLY A 13 0.86 -6.02 8.02
C GLY A 13 0.49 -4.93 7.02
N GLY A 14 1.39 -3.97 6.85
CA GLY A 14 1.24 -2.81 5.96
C GLY A 14 1.69 -3.07 4.52
N VAL A 15 1.94 -1.99 3.78
CA VAL A 15 2.52 -2.04 2.43
C VAL A 15 3.97 -1.54 2.52
N GLU A 16 4.92 -2.38 2.15
CA GLU A 16 6.34 -2.04 2.02
C GLU A 16 6.76 -2.01 0.56
N VAL A 17 7.67 -1.11 0.23
CA VAL A 17 8.03 -0.83 -1.16
C VAL A 17 9.53 -0.59 -1.28
N LEU A 18 10.13 -1.18 -2.31
CA LEU A 18 11.48 -0.85 -2.76
C LEU A 18 11.35 0.07 -3.97
N ALA A 19 11.78 1.31 -3.82
CA ALA A 19 11.70 2.32 -4.86
C ALA A 19 12.90 3.25 -4.83
N ASN A 20 13.24 3.81 -5.98
CA ASN A 20 14.12 4.97 -6.06
C ASN A 20 13.27 6.22 -6.30
N ILE A 21 13.45 7.26 -5.49
CA ILE A 21 12.79 8.55 -5.65
C ILE A 21 13.87 9.57 -6.00
N GLU A 22 13.79 10.18 -7.18
CA GLU A 22 14.71 11.26 -7.55
C GLU A 22 14.41 12.54 -6.75
N GLU A 23 15.36 13.48 -6.73
CA GLU A 23 15.19 14.77 -6.06
C GLU A 23 13.91 15.49 -6.51
N GLY A 24 12.98 15.78 -5.59
CA GLY A 24 11.69 16.40 -5.90
C GLY A 24 10.64 15.45 -6.50
N GLY A 25 10.93 14.15 -6.57
CA GLY A 25 9.99 13.09 -6.91
C GLY A 25 9.12 12.67 -5.74
N TRP A 26 8.17 11.80 -6.02
CA TRP A 26 7.31 11.19 -5.01
C TRP A 26 6.72 9.87 -5.49
N ILE A 27 6.36 9.03 -4.53
CA ILE A 27 5.55 7.83 -4.68
C ILE A 27 4.40 7.91 -3.68
N ARG A 28 3.19 7.59 -4.14
CA ARG A 28 2.00 7.50 -3.29
C ARG A 28 1.25 6.23 -3.63
N VAL A 29 0.53 5.70 -2.65
CA VAL A 29 -0.25 4.48 -2.80
C VAL A 29 -1.67 4.75 -2.36
N GLU A 30 -2.61 4.15 -3.08
CA GLU A 30 -4.00 4.09 -2.66
C GLU A 30 -4.53 2.66 -2.77
N ILE A 31 -5.50 2.35 -1.91
CA ILE A 31 -6.12 1.02 -1.87
C ILE A 31 -7.51 1.09 -2.49
N LEU A 32 -7.74 0.20 -3.44
CA LEU A 32 -8.99 0.09 -4.19
C LEU A 32 -9.75 -1.16 -3.75
N ASP A 33 -11.07 -1.04 -3.75
CA ASP A 33 -11.99 -2.17 -3.59
C ASP A 33 -12.02 -3.07 -4.85
N GLN A 34 -12.80 -4.15 -4.77
CA GLN A 34 -12.98 -5.10 -5.88
C GLN A 34 -13.60 -4.49 -7.15
N TYR A 35 -14.20 -3.30 -7.06
CA TYR A 35 -14.78 -2.56 -8.18
C TYR A 35 -13.83 -1.49 -8.73
N GLY A 36 -12.62 -1.38 -8.18
CA GLY A 36 -11.64 -0.37 -8.57
C GLY A 36 -11.92 1.03 -8.02
N ARG A 37 -12.77 1.16 -6.99
CA ARG A 37 -13.01 2.43 -6.30
C ARG A 37 -12.04 2.57 -5.14
N VAL A 38 -11.53 3.77 -4.92
CA VAL A 38 -10.68 4.06 -3.76
C VAL A 38 -11.48 3.84 -2.50
N ILE A 39 -10.93 3.05 -1.57
CA ILE A 39 -11.55 2.84 -0.27
C ILE A 39 -11.41 4.14 0.53
N PRO A 40 -12.50 4.72 1.04
CA PRO A 40 -12.41 5.97 1.78
C PRO A 40 -11.50 5.82 3.03
N GLY A 41 -10.56 6.75 3.19
CA GLY A 41 -9.46 6.68 4.16
C GLY A 41 -8.13 6.18 3.60
N TRP A 42 -8.13 5.54 2.42
CA TRP A 42 -6.95 4.96 1.78
C TRP A 42 -6.53 5.70 0.50
N GLU A 43 -6.88 6.98 0.42
CA GLU A 43 -6.57 7.82 -0.73
C GLU A 43 -5.08 8.17 -0.80
N ALA A 44 -4.58 8.45 -1.99
CA ALA A 44 -3.17 8.77 -2.22
C ALA A 44 -2.73 10.04 -1.46
N GLU A 45 -3.63 10.99 -1.23
CA GLU A 45 -3.34 12.23 -0.50
C GLU A 45 -3.16 12.02 1.00
N LYS A 46 -3.74 10.94 1.55
CA LYS A 46 -3.57 10.55 2.96
C LYS A 46 -2.43 9.57 3.15
N CYS A 47 -1.79 9.15 2.06
CA CYS A 47 -0.71 8.19 2.05
C CYS A 47 0.61 8.87 2.41
N HIS A 48 1.24 8.37 3.46
CA HIS A 48 2.55 8.77 3.93
C HIS A 48 3.47 7.56 3.92
N PHE A 49 4.77 7.80 3.96
CA PHE A 49 5.75 6.73 4.10
C PHE A 49 6.82 7.09 5.12
N ARG A 50 7.38 6.06 5.74
CA ARG A 50 8.62 6.14 6.51
C ARG A 50 9.69 5.37 5.75
N GLU A 51 10.89 5.95 5.71
CA GLU A 51 12.06 5.25 5.19
C GLU A 51 12.61 4.34 6.29
N GLY A 52 12.73 3.06 5.96
CA GLY A 52 13.35 2.03 6.79
C GLY A 52 14.73 1.66 6.28
N GLU A 53 15.31 0.60 6.85
CA GLU A 53 16.62 0.12 6.45
C GLU A 53 16.64 -0.35 4.99
N GLY A 54 17.79 -0.14 4.33
CA GLY A 54 18.01 -0.62 2.96
C GLY A 54 17.16 0.08 1.89
N GLY A 55 16.66 1.30 2.15
CA GLY A 55 15.85 2.06 1.19
C GLY A 55 14.42 1.53 1.02
N ARG A 56 13.94 0.74 1.99
CA ARG A 56 12.54 0.31 2.04
C ARG A 56 11.65 1.45 2.50
N LEU A 57 10.53 1.63 1.84
CA LEU A 57 9.51 2.61 2.20
C LEU A 57 8.30 1.88 2.75
N SER A 58 7.96 2.12 4.02
CA SER A 58 6.77 1.56 4.67
C SER A 58 5.65 2.60 4.61
N PHE A 59 4.56 2.26 3.92
CA PHE A 59 3.43 3.17 3.72
C PHE A 59 2.37 3.03 4.81
N PHE A 60 1.77 4.16 5.17
CA PHE A 60 0.66 4.28 6.12
C PHE A 60 -0.31 5.37 5.66
N TRP A 61 -1.55 5.34 6.16
CA TRP A 61 -2.59 6.30 5.76
C TRP A 61 -3.17 7.02 6.97
N GLY A 62 -3.19 8.35 6.97
CA GLY A 62 -3.79 9.11 8.08
C GLY A 62 -3.14 8.81 9.45
N PRO A 63 -3.91 8.69 10.56
CA PRO A 63 -3.33 8.35 11.86
C PRO A 63 -2.59 7.01 11.77
N ASP A 64 -1.41 6.95 12.38
CA ASP A 64 -0.43 5.84 12.34
C ASP A 64 -1.01 4.42 12.57
N GLU A 65 -2.25 4.32 13.05
CA GLU A 65 -2.99 3.10 13.37
C GLU A 65 -3.67 2.43 12.17
N LEU A 66 -3.85 3.13 11.04
CA LEU A 66 -4.35 2.54 9.79
C LEU A 66 -3.21 1.81 9.07
N VAL A 67 -2.79 0.71 9.69
CA VAL A 67 -2.04 -0.36 9.04
C VAL A 67 -3.05 -1.20 8.25
N GLY A 68 -2.72 -1.70 7.06
CA GLY A 68 -3.62 -2.51 6.21
C GLY A 68 -4.10 -3.82 6.83
N ARG A 69 -4.88 -3.78 7.91
CA ARG A 69 -5.37 -4.96 8.64
C ARG A 69 -6.60 -5.52 7.95
N THR A 70 -6.62 -6.83 7.76
CA THR A 70 -7.82 -7.56 7.33
C THR A 70 -8.96 -7.36 8.32
N GLY A 71 -10.17 -7.07 7.83
CA GLY A 71 -11.34 -6.87 8.69
C GLY A 71 -11.41 -5.52 9.39
N GLN A 72 -10.46 -4.60 9.17
CA GLN A 72 -10.66 -3.21 9.54
C GLN A 72 -11.74 -2.59 8.65
N ILE A 73 -12.74 -2.03 9.32
CA ILE A 73 -13.74 -1.15 8.74
C ILE A 73 -13.15 0.25 8.91
N SER A 74 -12.93 0.99 7.82
CA SER A 74 -12.57 2.41 7.98
C SER A 74 -13.70 3.14 8.72
N ASP A 75 -13.40 4.24 9.41
CA ASP A 75 -14.42 5.07 10.09
C ASP A 75 -15.54 5.56 9.14
N GLN A 76 -15.33 5.40 7.82
CA GLN A 76 -16.26 5.72 6.74
C GLN A 76 -16.95 4.48 6.14
N ASN A 77 -16.98 3.35 6.86
CA ASN A 77 -17.62 2.07 6.49
C ASN A 77 -16.99 1.34 5.28
N GLY A 78 -15.76 1.66 4.89
CA GLY A 78 -15.02 0.89 3.87
C GLY A 78 -14.53 -0.44 4.44
N ARG A 79 -14.85 -1.57 3.78
CA ARG A 79 -14.38 -2.91 4.20
C ARG A 79 -13.18 -3.36 3.37
N ILE A 80 -12.07 -3.68 4.03
CA ILE A 80 -10.96 -4.43 3.41
C ILE A 80 -11.25 -5.93 3.58
N GLY A 81 -11.55 -6.61 2.47
CA GLY A 81 -11.76 -8.05 2.43
C GLY A 81 -10.80 -8.71 1.46
N ASN A 82 -9.94 -9.60 1.96
CA ASN A 82 -9.03 -10.58 1.33
C ASN A 82 -8.25 -10.15 0.07
N VAL A 83 -8.91 -9.63 -0.96
CA VAL A 83 -8.30 -9.16 -2.21
C VAL A 83 -8.40 -7.64 -2.29
N ILE A 84 -7.27 -6.97 -2.21
CA ILE A 84 -7.17 -5.53 -2.45
C ILE A 84 -6.48 -5.26 -3.78
N LYS A 85 -6.70 -4.09 -4.36
CA LYS A 85 -5.89 -3.58 -5.44
C LYS A 85 -5.11 -2.38 -4.96
N LEU A 86 -3.78 -2.43 -5.06
CA LEU A 86 -2.93 -1.27 -4.85
C LEU A 86 -2.78 -0.51 -6.16
N ARG A 87 -2.87 0.82 -6.10
CA ARG A 87 -2.52 1.71 -7.20
C ARG A 87 -1.40 2.64 -6.74
N PHE A 88 -0.27 2.54 -7.43
CA PHE A 88 0.92 3.35 -7.18
C PHE A 88 0.93 4.52 -8.15
N LEU A 89 1.05 5.72 -7.61
CA LEU A 89 1.23 6.95 -8.37
C LEU A 89 2.69 7.35 -8.23
N LEU A 90 3.39 7.42 -9.36
CA LEU A 90 4.83 7.66 -9.43
C LEU A 90 5.10 8.95 -10.20
N ASN A 91 5.86 9.85 -9.59
CA ASN A 91 6.42 11.03 -10.23
C ASN A 91 7.92 11.10 -9.95
N ARG A 92 8.74 11.02 -11.00
CA ARG A 92 10.21 10.96 -10.86
C ARG A 92 10.65 9.92 -9.83
N ALA A 93 10.00 8.76 -9.90
CA ALA A 93 10.22 7.64 -9.02
C ALA A 93 10.09 6.34 -9.82
N THR A 94 10.88 5.34 -9.44
CA THR A 94 10.86 4.01 -10.03
C THR A 94 10.54 3.00 -8.94
N LEU A 95 9.49 2.21 -9.17
CA LEU A 95 9.08 1.10 -8.31
C LEU A 95 9.81 -0.17 -8.74
N TYR A 96 10.60 -0.78 -7.84
CA TYR A 96 11.31 -2.02 -8.11
C TYR A 96 10.55 -3.26 -7.61
N GLY A 97 9.87 -3.11 -6.47
CA GLY A 97 9.12 -4.19 -5.86
C GLY A 97 8.31 -3.70 -4.67
N PHE A 98 7.35 -4.50 -4.24
CA PHE A 98 6.54 -4.19 -3.07
C PHE A 98 6.06 -5.49 -2.40
N GLN A 99 5.71 -5.39 -1.13
CA GLN A 99 5.11 -6.42 -0.31
C GLN A 99 3.90 -5.83 0.40
N ALA A 100 2.86 -6.64 0.59
CA ALA A 100 1.71 -6.30 1.42
C ALA A 100 1.44 -7.45 2.39
N GLY A 101 1.16 -7.14 3.65
CA GLY A 101 0.98 -8.13 4.72
C GLY A 101 2.20 -8.24 5.64
N ASP A 102 2.17 -9.22 6.55
CA ASP A 102 3.25 -9.41 7.54
C ASP A 102 4.58 -9.79 6.87
N GLU A 103 5.71 -9.63 7.56
CA GLU A 103 6.99 -10.13 7.08
C GLU A 103 6.89 -11.63 6.79
N GLY A 104 7.27 -12.05 5.59
CA GLY A 104 7.14 -13.45 5.16
C GLY A 104 5.72 -13.86 4.74
N ALA A 105 4.73 -12.96 4.69
CA ALA A 105 3.38 -13.23 4.19
C ALA A 105 3.30 -13.45 2.66
N MET A 106 4.43 -13.57 1.97
CA MET A 106 4.44 -13.95 0.57
C MET A 106 3.81 -15.35 0.43
N PRO A 107 2.87 -15.55 -0.51
CA PRO A 107 2.40 -16.88 -0.82
C PRO A 107 3.62 -17.74 -1.22
N PRO A 108 3.68 -19.01 -0.79
CA PRO A 108 4.77 -19.90 -1.19
C PRO A 108 4.67 -20.10 -2.71
N TYR A 109 5.43 -19.33 -3.49
CA TYR A 109 5.63 -19.62 -4.89
C TYR A 109 6.41 -20.94 -4.97
N ARG A 110 5.69 -22.04 -5.22
CA ARG A 110 6.26 -23.31 -5.69
C ARG A 110 6.20 -23.35 -7.20
#